data_AF-A0A923Q4R6-F1
#
_entry.id   AF-A0A923Q4R6-F1
#
_cell.length_a   1.000
_cell.length_b   1.000
_cell.length_c   1.000
_cell.angle_alpha   90.00
_cell.angle_beta   90.00
_cell.angle_gamma   90.00
#
_symmetry.space_group_name_H-M   'P 1'
#
loop_
_entity.id
_entity.type
_entity.pdbx_description
1 polymer ?
#
loop_
_entity_poly.entity_id
_entity_poly.type
_entity_poly.pdbx_seq_one_letter_code
_entity_poly.pdbx_strand_id
1 'polypeptide(L)'
;MNFKKALLVIVLLFTSGTAFAESFVEFVIVDKVWPDHKWGHVSLRVKDDATDMVFDFGRYGKMWGFFDTEGEPILRVWKHANEQHLKYQKEGQPQIHNVRFQVSSNDAQAVLAHFEKLTRGLKPFSSTKHLDYYNLQSPTFHAISHNCTTLSIEAFSSAFPNMKVDSTEFAKGEGLYKWAKIKAVSLDYDSRTKRWGHIWWPQDLLESLRSQFVANGLAEETTL
;
A
#
# COMPACT_ATOMS: atom_id res chain seq x y z
N MET A 1 -13.02 -44.72 61.34
CA MET A 1 -12.17 -43.65 60.78
C MET A 1 -11.83 -44.02 59.34
N ASN A 2 -12.51 -43.43 58.35
CA ASN A 2 -12.28 -43.71 56.93
C ASN A 2 -11.83 -42.44 56.21
N PHE A 3 -10.56 -42.44 55.81
CA PHE A 3 -9.93 -41.36 55.03
C PHE A 3 -10.39 -41.45 53.57
N LYS A 4 -11.21 -40.48 53.13
CA LYS A 4 -11.41 -40.17 51.72
C LYS A 4 -10.15 -39.50 51.17
N LYS A 5 -9.42 -40.15 50.28
CA LYS A 5 -8.44 -39.49 49.40
C LYS A 5 -9.09 -39.34 48.02
N ALA A 6 -9.47 -38.11 47.69
CA ALA A 6 -9.83 -37.73 46.33
C ALA A 6 -8.54 -37.46 45.56
N LEU A 7 -8.35 -38.18 44.45
CA LEU A 7 -7.26 -37.97 43.52
C LEU A 7 -7.66 -36.82 42.58
N LEU A 8 -7.02 -35.66 42.72
CA LEU A 8 -7.18 -34.54 41.81
C LEU A 8 -6.29 -34.78 40.58
N VAL A 9 -6.88 -35.17 39.46
CA VAL A 9 -6.18 -35.24 38.18
C VAL A 9 -6.19 -33.83 37.58
N ILE A 10 -5.06 -33.13 37.68
CA ILE A 10 -4.84 -31.87 36.97
C ILE A 10 -4.47 -32.24 35.53
N VAL A 11 -5.43 -32.09 34.61
CA VAL A 11 -5.17 -32.13 33.17
C VAL A 11 -4.61 -30.77 32.77
N LEU A 12 -3.29 -30.65 32.70
CA LEU A 12 -2.62 -29.52 32.06
C LEU A 12 -2.74 -29.68 30.54
N LEU A 13 -3.78 -29.07 29.97
CA LEU A 13 -3.87 -28.85 28.53
C LEU A 13 -2.83 -27.77 28.16
N PHE A 14 -1.64 -28.22 27.77
CA PHE A 14 -0.71 -27.39 27.01
C PHE A 14 -1.30 -27.20 25.61
N THR A 15 -2.11 -26.15 25.43
CA THR A 15 -2.35 -25.61 24.10
C THR A 15 -1.05 -24.92 23.69
N SER A 16 -0.14 -25.67 23.08
CA SER A 16 0.92 -25.10 22.26
C SER A 16 0.24 -24.45 21.06
N GLY A 17 -0.30 -23.25 21.26
CA GLY A 17 -0.67 -22.37 20.18
C GLY A 17 0.62 -22.02 19.46
N THR A 18 0.94 -22.75 18.40
CA THR A 18 1.78 -22.21 17.35
C THR A 18 1.02 -21.01 16.84
N ALA A 19 1.38 -19.82 17.30
CA ALA A 19 0.96 -18.59 16.67
C ALA A 19 1.44 -18.72 15.23
N PHE A 20 0.54 -19.07 14.32
CA PHE A 20 0.84 -19.05 12.90
C PHE A 20 1.31 -17.64 12.60
N ALA A 21 2.48 -17.53 11.97
CA ALA A 21 3.01 -16.23 11.62
C ALA A 21 1.98 -15.52 10.72
N GLU A 22 1.61 -14.31 11.14
CA GLU A 22 0.59 -13.53 10.47
C GLU A 22 1.13 -13.05 9.11
N SER A 23 0.44 -13.42 8.03
CA SER A 23 0.73 -12.97 6.66
C SER A 23 -0.36 -12.00 6.21
N PHE A 24 0.04 -10.83 5.70
CA PHE A 24 -0.90 -9.80 5.26
C PHE A 24 -0.34 -8.93 4.15
N VAL A 25 -1.26 -8.26 3.44
CA VAL A 25 -0.97 -7.15 2.54
C VAL A 25 -1.74 -5.93 3.03
N GLU A 26 -1.05 -4.81 3.21
CA GLU A 26 -1.58 -3.61 3.85
C GLU A 26 -1.29 -2.38 2.98
N PHE A 27 -2.35 -1.73 2.51
CA PHE A 27 -2.24 -0.40 1.91
C PHE A 27 -2.03 0.61 3.03
N VAL A 28 -0.90 1.31 2.98
CA VAL A 28 -0.62 2.44 3.88
C VAL A 28 -0.88 3.71 3.09
N ILE A 29 -2.00 4.36 3.39
CA ILE A 29 -2.53 5.51 2.67
C ILE A 29 -2.41 6.77 3.52
N VAL A 30 -1.76 7.79 2.99
CA VAL A 30 -1.57 9.08 3.64
C VAL A 30 -2.46 10.11 2.98
N ASP A 31 -3.32 10.77 3.76
CA ASP A 31 -4.34 11.70 3.26
C ASP A 31 -3.80 13.05 2.77
N LYS A 32 -2.61 13.45 3.23
CA LYS A 32 -1.99 14.73 2.91
C LYS A 32 -0.48 14.66 3.16
N VAL A 33 0.34 15.35 2.38
CA VAL A 33 1.74 15.60 2.77
C VAL A 33 1.91 17.12 2.93
N TRP A 34 2.32 17.55 4.12
CA TRP A 34 2.42 18.98 4.48
C TRP A 34 3.57 19.71 3.76
N PRO A 35 3.57 21.06 3.68
CA PRO A 35 2.42 21.98 3.63
C PRO A 35 1.97 22.26 2.18
N ASP A 36 2.81 21.98 1.18
CA ASP A 36 2.61 22.36 -0.22
C ASP A 36 2.19 21.17 -1.12
N HIS A 37 2.11 19.96 -0.55
CA HIS A 37 1.88 18.72 -1.29
C HIS A 37 0.51 18.13 -0.92
N LYS A 38 -0.57 18.71 -1.46
CA LYS A 38 -1.94 18.13 -1.36
C LYS A 38 -2.08 16.76 -2.04
N TRP A 39 -0.99 16.14 -2.43
CA TRP A 39 -0.96 14.83 -3.04
C TRP A 39 -0.76 13.86 -1.90
N GLY A 40 -1.81 13.09 -1.60
CA GLY A 40 -1.68 11.99 -0.67
C GLY A 40 -0.64 10.99 -1.18
N HIS A 41 -0.43 9.93 -0.42
CA HIS A 41 0.55 8.92 -0.80
C HIS A 41 0.04 7.52 -0.51
N VAL A 42 0.49 6.55 -1.30
CA VAL A 42 0.19 5.13 -1.10
C VAL A 42 1.50 4.35 -1.11
N SER A 43 1.67 3.52 -0.10
CA SER A 43 2.69 2.49 -0.10
C SER A 43 2.04 1.14 0.21
N LEU A 44 2.67 0.05 -0.22
CA LEU A 44 2.16 -1.31 -0.02
C LEU A 44 3.09 -2.05 0.92
N ARG A 45 2.60 -2.40 2.11
CA ARG A 45 3.30 -3.27 3.04
C ARG A 45 2.90 -4.72 2.78
N VAL A 46 3.89 -5.59 2.72
CA VAL A 46 3.71 -7.02 2.51
C VAL A 46 4.48 -7.74 3.60
N LYS A 47 3.76 -8.56 4.36
CA LYS A 47 4.34 -9.39 5.41
C LYS A 47 3.98 -10.84 5.18
N ASP A 48 4.98 -11.70 5.32
CA ASP A 48 4.82 -13.13 5.45
C ASP A 48 5.70 -13.68 6.58
N ASP A 49 5.83 -15.00 6.66
CA ASP A 49 6.60 -15.68 7.71
C ASP A 49 8.08 -15.30 7.72
N ALA A 50 8.64 -14.85 6.59
CA ALA A 50 10.07 -14.60 6.41
C ALA A 50 10.42 -13.11 6.28
N THR A 51 9.47 -12.29 5.82
CA THR A 51 9.72 -10.93 5.36
C THR A 51 8.63 -9.97 5.82
N ASP A 52 9.03 -8.71 6.03
CA ASP A 52 8.12 -7.61 6.29
C ASP A 52 8.69 -6.40 5.56
N MET A 53 8.12 -6.06 4.42
CA MET A 53 8.63 -5.04 3.52
C MET A 53 7.57 -3.99 3.23
N VAL A 54 7.99 -2.74 3.04
CA VAL A 54 7.13 -1.69 2.48
C VAL A 54 7.70 -1.21 1.16
N PHE A 55 6.86 -1.25 0.14
CA PHE A 55 7.14 -0.77 -1.21
C PHE A 55 6.52 0.60 -1.40
N ASP A 56 7.39 1.56 -1.67
CA ASP A 56 7.08 2.97 -1.58
C ASP A 56 7.57 3.67 -2.85
N PHE A 57 6.67 3.89 -3.81
CA PHE A 57 7.01 4.40 -5.14
C PHE A 57 6.54 5.83 -5.30
N GLY A 58 7.37 6.73 -5.85
CA GLY A 58 6.91 8.09 -6.08
C GLY A 58 8.00 9.09 -6.46
N ARG A 59 7.73 10.34 -6.09
CA ARG A 59 8.50 11.54 -6.46
C ARG A 59 9.78 11.69 -5.64
N TYR A 60 10.70 10.74 -5.76
CA TYR A 60 11.93 10.73 -4.94
C TYR A 60 13.20 11.06 -5.70
N GLY A 61 13.10 11.21 -7.02
CA GLY A 61 14.19 11.63 -7.89
C GLY A 61 13.92 12.99 -8.51
N LYS A 62 14.56 13.24 -9.65
CA LYS A 62 14.33 14.46 -10.42
C LYS A 62 12.90 14.47 -10.99
N MET A 63 12.23 15.60 -10.83
CA MET A 63 10.91 15.87 -11.41
C MET A 63 11.02 16.83 -12.59
N TRP A 64 10.08 16.73 -13.54
CA TRP A 64 9.94 17.60 -14.70
C TRP A 64 8.47 17.65 -15.17
N GLY A 65 8.26 18.30 -16.31
CA GLY A 65 6.93 18.55 -16.85
C GLY A 65 6.23 19.72 -16.15
N PHE A 66 5.01 19.99 -16.58
CA PHE A 66 4.24 21.10 -16.02
C PHE A 66 3.80 20.74 -14.60
N PHE A 67 4.20 21.55 -13.60
CA PHE A 67 3.96 21.31 -12.17
C PHE A 67 4.49 19.96 -11.64
N ASP A 68 5.67 19.51 -12.10
CA ASP A 68 6.31 18.28 -11.61
C ASP A 68 5.41 17.04 -11.73
N THR A 69 4.69 16.95 -12.85
CA THR A 69 3.77 15.85 -13.15
C THR A 69 4.49 14.59 -13.64
N GLU A 70 5.75 14.72 -14.08
CA GLU A 70 6.58 13.63 -14.55
C GLU A 70 7.89 13.57 -13.76
N GLY A 71 8.50 12.39 -13.65
CA GLY A 71 9.75 12.27 -12.92
C GLY A 71 10.44 10.91 -13.05
N GLU A 72 11.57 10.80 -12.38
CA GLU A 72 12.27 9.53 -12.25
C GLU A 72 11.39 8.53 -11.48
N PRO A 73 11.23 7.29 -11.98
CA PRO A 73 10.41 6.26 -11.35
C PRO A 73 11.18 5.61 -10.20
N ILE A 74 11.19 6.24 -9.04
CA ILE A 74 11.95 5.76 -7.88
C ILE A 74 11.08 4.88 -6.98
N LEU A 75 11.50 3.64 -6.79
CA LEU A 75 10.95 2.70 -5.81
C LEU A 75 11.87 2.64 -4.58
N ARG A 76 11.31 2.95 -3.43
CA ARG A 76 11.89 2.72 -2.12
C ARG A 76 11.42 1.38 -1.58
N VAL A 77 12.35 0.58 -1.08
CA VAL A 77 12.07 -0.72 -0.44
C VAL A 77 12.53 -0.65 1.00
N TRP A 78 11.58 -0.51 1.92
CA TRP A 78 11.82 -0.48 3.35
C TRP A 78 11.87 -1.91 3.89
N LYS A 79 12.98 -2.27 4.54
CA LYS A 79 13.25 -3.59 5.11
C LYS A 79 12.81 -3.65 6.57
N HIS A 80 12.15 -4.75 6.94
CA HIS A 80 11.65 -5.01 8.29
C HIS A 80 10.69 -3.92 8.76
N ALA A 81 9.64 -3.64 7.97
CA ALA A 81 8.70 -2.52 8.13
C ALA A 81 8.72 -1.94 9.54
N ASN A 82 9.55 -0.91 9.72
CA ASN A 82 9.90 -0.41 11.04
C ASN A 82 9.19 0.91 11.30
N GLU A 83 9.31 1.38 12.54
CA GLU A 83 8.89 2.71 12.96
C GLU A 83 9.45 3.84 12.07
N GLN A 84 10.54 3.61 11.32
CA GLN A 84 11.13 4.64 10.47
C GLN A 84 10.29 4.93 9.22
N HIS A 85 9.65 3.93 8.62
CA HIS A 85 8.71 4.17 7.51
C HIS A 85 7.55 5.05 8.00
N LEU A 86 6.92 4.67 9.12
CA LEU A 86 5.83 5.48 9.70
C LEU A 86 6.31 6.87 10.15
N LYS A 87 7.52 6.99 10.69
CA LYS A 87 8.10 8.29 11.03
C LYS A 87 8.27 9.17 9.79
N TYR A 88 8.67 8.60 8.66
CA TYR A 88 8.77 9.31 7.39
C TYR A 88 7.39 9.77 6.91
N GLN A 89 6.38 8.88 6.94
CA GLN A 89 5.01 9.22 6.53
C GLN A 89 4.33 10.25 7.46
N LYS A 90 4.77 10.36 8.72
CA LYS A 90 4.22 11.31 9.72
C LYS A 90 4.73 12.74 9.56
N GLU A 91 5.66 13.01 8.64
CA GLU A 91 6.12 14.37 8.39
C GLU A 91 4.95 15.25 7.94
N GLY A 92 4.68 16.31 8.73
CA GLY A 92 3.51 17.16 8.48
C GLY A 92 2.22 16.80 9.18
N GLN A 93 2.24 15.80 10.06
CA GLN A 93 1.09 15.31 10.84
C GLN A 93 -0.15 14.95 9.99
N PRO A 94 -0.01 14.13 8.94
CA PRO A 94 -1.17 13.67 8.18
C PRO A 94 -1.95 12.59 8.92
N GLN A 95 -3.15 12.28 8.43
CA GLN A 95 -3.84 11.05 8.81
C GLN A 95 -3.31 9.90 7.96
N ILE A 96 -2.94 8.81 8.63
CA ILE A 96 -2.48 7.59 7.99
C ILE A 96 -3.54 6.51 8.17
N HIS A 97 -3.99 5.94 7.06
CA HIS A 97 -4.97 4.86 6.99
C HIS A 97 -4.27 3.58 6.55
N ASN A 98 -4.25 2.58 7.40
CA ASN A 98 -3.77 1.26 7.08
C ASN A 98 -4.97 0.37 6.78
N VAL A 99 -5.13 -0.06 5.54
CA VAL A 99 -6.14 -1.05 5.15
C VAL A 99 -5.47 -2.39 4.90
N ARG A 100 -5.73 -3.36 5.78
CA ARG A 100 -5.06 -4.67 5.83
C ARG A 100 -5.96 -5.80 5.35
N PHE A 101 -5.42 -6.60 4.44
CA PHE A 101 -5.97 -7.87 4.00
C PHE A 101 -5.18 -9.00 4.66
N GLN A 102 -5.85 -9.85 5.43
CA GLN A 102 -5.24 -11.10 5.89
C GLN A 102 -5.20 -12.10 4.73
N VAL A 103 -4.02 -12.63 4.44
CA VAL A 103 -3.80 -13.47 3.25
C VAL A 103 -2.95 -14.68 3.58
N SER A 104 -2.86 -15.65 2.66
CA SER A 104 -1.89 -16.72 2.83
C SER A 104 -0.46 -16.25 2.57
N SER A 105 0.54 -16.93 3.13
CA SER A 105 1.95 -16.63 2.82
C SER A 105 2.25 -16.73 1.30
N ASN A 106 1.58 -17.65 0.59
CA ASN A 106 1.72 -17.77 -0.86
C ASN A 106 1.21 -16.52 -1.59
N ASP A 107 0.10 -15.94 -1.15
CA ASP A 107 -0.44 -14.72 -1.77
C ASP A 107 0.45 -13.51 -1.47
N ALA A 108 0.97 -13.39 -0.25
CA ALA A 108 1.95 -12.36 0.09
C ALA A 108 3.22 -12.49 -0.77
N GLN A 109 3.72 -13.72 -0.97
CA GLN A 109 4.85 -14.01 -1.85
C GLN A 109 4.56 -13.67 -3.32
N ALA A 110 3.32 -13.82 -3.80
CA ALA A 110 2.95 -13.38 -5.14
C ALA A 110 3.08 -11.86 -5.30
N VAL A 111 2.70 -11.08 -4.29
CA VAL A 111 2.91 -9.62 -4.29
C VAL A 111 4.40 -9.27 -4.22
N LEU A 112 5.19 -9.97 -3.38
CA LEU A 112 6.65 -9.76 -3.32
C LEU A 112 7.31 -10.03 -4.68
N ALA A 113 6.91 -11.11 -5.36
CA ALA A 113 7.43 -11.49 -6.67
C ALA A 113 7.15 -10.42 -7.74
N HIS A 114 6.06 -9.65 -7.62
CA HIS A 114 5.80 -8.50 -8.47
C HIS A 114 6.92 -7.45 -8.33
N PHE A 115 7.27 -7.04 -7.11
CA PHE A 115 8.34 -6.06 -6.89
C PHE A 115 9.73 -6.59 -7.18
N GLU A 116 9.97 -7.89 -6.93
CA GLU A 116 11.21 -8.55 -7.34
C GLU A 116 11.38 -8.46 -8.87
N LYS A 117 10.31 -8.68 -9.64
CA LYS A 117 10.35 -8.54 -11.11
C LYS A 117 10.69 -7.11 -11.53
N LEU A 118 10.14 -6.09 -10.86
CA LEU A 118 10.42 -4.67 -11.16
C LEU A 118 11.88 -4.30 -10.89
N THR A 119 12.49 -4.92 -9.87
CA THR A 119 13.86 -4.62 -9.43
C THR A 119 14.91 -5.57 -10.00
N ARG A 120 14.50 -6.59 -10.74
CA ARG A 120 15.38 -7.64 -11.26
C ARG A 120 16.48 -7.06 -12.15
N GLY A 121 17.73 -7.32 -11.76
CA GLY A 121 18.91 -6.86 -12.50
C GLY A 121 19.27 -5.38 -12.25
N LEU A 122 18.45 -4.65 -11.49
CA LEU A 122 18.76 -3.30 -11.05
C LEU A 122 19.64 -3.36 -9.81
N LYS A 123 20.61 -2.44 -9.72
CA LYS A 123 21.34 -2.18 -8.48
C LYS A 123 20.71 -0.98 -7.78
N PRO A 124 20.49 -1.02 -6.46
CA PRO A 124 20.03 0.15 -5.76
C PRO A 124 21.11 1.25 -5.86
N PHE A 125 20.70 2.47 -6.23
CA PHE A 125 21.63 3.60 -6.30
C PHE A 125 21.91 4.21 -4.93
N SER A 126 21.10 3.86 -3.94
CA SER A 126 21.31 4.14 -2.52
C SER A 126 20.79 2.96 -1.70
N SER A 127 21.56 2.50 -0.72
CA SER A 127 21.21 1.38 0.14
C SER A 127 21.68 1.62 1.56
N THR A 128 20.81 1.31 2.51
CA THR A 128 21.06 1.37 3.95
C THR A 128 20.60 0.08 4.61
N LYS A 129 20.81 -0.05 5.92
CA LYS A 129 20.29 -1.19 6.69
C LYS A 129 18.76 -1.36 6.55
N HIS A 130 18.03 -0.27 6.37
CA HIS A 130 16.55 -0.27 6.45
C HIS A 130 15.88 0.07 5.13
N LEU A 131 16.61 0.55 4.13
CA LEU A 131 16.01 1.16 2.97
C LEU A 131 16.93 1.06 1.76
N ASP A 132 16.39 0.57 0.66
CA ASP A 132 17.01 0.60 -0.67
C ASP A 132 16.23 1.51 -1.61
N TYR A 133 16.94 2.18 -2.52
CA TYR A 133 16.37 3.00 -3.58
C TYR A 133 16.71 2.41 -4.94
N TYR A 134 15.68 2.08 -5.71
CA TYR A 134 15.77 1.60 -7.08
C TYR A 134 15.21 2.65 -8.03
N ASN A 135 15.93 2.96 -9.11
CA ASN A 135 15.36 3.68 -10.24
C ASN A 135 14.87 2.63 -11.25
N LEU A 136 13.55 2.53 -11.44
CA LEU A 136 12.93 1.51 -12.28
C LEU A 136 13.16 1.72 -13.79
N GLN A 137 13.77 2.85 -14.17
CA GLN A 137 14.10 3.25 -15.54
C GLN A 137 12.89 3.53 -16.45
N SER A 138 11.87 2.67 -16.45
CA SER A 138 10.68 2.77 -17.28
C SER A 138 9.51 1.97 -16.69
N PRO A 139 8.25 2.44 -16.84
CA PRO A 139 7.87 3.75 -17.37
C PRO A 139 8.28 4.88 -16.40
N THR A 140 8.30 6.12 -16.88
CA THR A 140 8.57 7.29 -16.03
C THR A 140 7.48 7.45 -14.98
N PHE A 141 7.80 8.05 -13.84
CA PHE A 141 6.76 8.50 -12.93
C PHE A 141 5.86 9.49 -13.69
N HIS A 142 4.55 9.31 -13.56
CA HIS A 142 3.56 10.25 -14.05
C HIS A 142 2.42 10.35 -13.05
N ALA A 143 2.06 11.57 -12.65
CA ALA A 143 1.12 11.85 -11.57
C ALA A 143 -0.30 11.24 -11.72
N ILE A 144 -0.62 10.61 -12.86
CA ILE A 144 -1.95 10.11 -13.23
C ILE A 144 -1.89 8.67 -13.75
N SER A 145 -0.92 8.34 -14.61
CA SER A 145 -0.84 7.02 -15.24
C SER A 145 0.14 6.07 -14.57
N HIS A 146 1.17 6.58 -13.87
CA HIS A 146 2.18 5.74 -13.22
C HIS A 146 2.71 6.42 -11.95
N ASN A 147 1.96 6.27 -10.86
CA ASN A 147 2.23 6.88 -9.56
C ASN A 147 2.14 5.86 -8.42
N CYS A 148 2.28 6.34 -7.18
CA CYS A 148 2.24 5.54 -5.96
C CYS A 148 0.97 4.67 -5.86
N THR A 149 -0.20 5.24 -6.17
CA THR A 149 -1.50 4.58 -6.14
C THR A 149 -1.58 3.49 -7.20
N THR A 150 -1.26 3.81 -8.46
CA THR A 150 -1.41 2.86 -9.56
C THR A 150 -0.46 1.67 -9.43
N LEU A 151 0.80 1.91 -8.99
CA LEU A 151 1.75 0.81 -8.77
C LEU A 151 1.33 -0.09 -7.60
N SER A 152 0.80 0.48 -6.53
CA SER A 152 0.30 -0.30 -5.39
C SER A 152 -0.92 -1.15 -5.77
N ILE A 153 -1.84 -0.58 -6.57
CA ILE A 153 -2.98 -1.31 -7.15
C ILE A 153 -2.49 -2.43 -8.07
N GLU A 154 -1.53 -2.16 -8.95
CA GLU A 154 -0.98 -3.15 -9.89
C GLU A 154 -0.35 -4.33 -9.13
N ALA A 155 0.49 -4.05 -8.14
CA ALA A 155 1.13 -5.07 -7.31
C ALA A 155 0.10 -5.93 -6.57
N PHE A 156 -0.91 -5.31 -5.93
CA PHE A 156 -1.99 -6.02 -5.26
C PHE A 156 -2.79 -6.89 -6.24
N SER A 157 -3.23 -6.30 -7.36
CA SER A 157 -4.07 -6.97 -8.36
C SER A 157 -3.35 -8.13 -9.06
N SER A 158 -2.01 -8.10 -9.10
CA SER A 158 -1.22 -9.22 -9.64
C SER A 158 -1.36 -10.51 -8.82
N ALA A 159 -1.62 -10.40 -7.51
CA ALA A 159 -1.90 -11.53 -6.63
C ALA A 159 -3.41 -11.78 -6.44
N PHE A 160 -4.23 -10.72 -6.48
CA PHE A 160 -5.67 -10.79 -6.20
C PHE A 160 -6.52 -10.26 -7.37
N PRO A 161 -6.50 -10.90 -8.56
CA PRO A 161 -7.19 -10.38 -9.75
C PRO A 161 -8.73 -10.30 -9.61
N ASN A 162 -9.30 -11.01 -8.63
CA ASN A 162 -10.74 -10.98 -8.34
C ASN A 162 -11.13 -9.88 -7.32
N MET A 163 -10.15 -9.25 -6.65
CA MET A 163 -10.37 -8.15 -5.71
C MET A 163 -10.17 -6.82 -6.45
N LYS A 164 -11.26 -6.30 -7.04
CA LYS A 164 -11.24 -5.07 -7.85
C LYS A 164 -11.10 -3.81 -7.00
N VAL A 165 -9.91 -3.57 -6.47
CA VAL A 165 -9.58 -2.38 -5.67
C VAL A 165 -9.59 -1.08 -6.49
N ASP A 166 -9.58 -1.18 -7.82
CA ASP A 166 -9.49 -0.10 -8.81
C ASP A 166 -10.83 0.29 -9.46
N SER A 167 -11.97 -0.03 -8.83
CA SER A 167 -13.30 0.24 -9.39
C SER A 167 -13.47 1.72 -9.78
N THR A 168 -13.77 1.95 -11.06
CA THR A 168 -13.89 3.29 -11.66
C THR A 168 -15.01 4.13 -11.04
N GLU A 169 -15.94 3.51 -10.32
CA GLU A 169 -17.01 4.22 -9.62
C GLU A 169 -16.49 5.16 -8.52
N PHE A 170 -15.31 4.87 -7.98
CA PHE A 170 -14.62 5.64 -6.95
C PHE A 170 -13.57 6.60 -7.53
N ALA A 171 -13.22 6.48 -8.81
CA ALA A 171 -12.19 7.27 -9.46
C ALA A 171 -12.67 8.70 -9.77
N LYS A 172 -12.84 9.54 -8.75
CA LYS A 172 -13.38 10.91 -8.84
C LYS A 172 -12.31 12.00 -8.82
N GLY A 173 -11.11 11.65 -8.37
CA GLY A 173 -10.00 12.56 -8.14
C GLY A 173 -10.35 13.62 -7.09
N GLU A 174 -11.11 13.27 -6.06
CA GLU A 174 -11.54 14.24 -5.04
C GLU A 174 -10.33 14.68 -4.19
N GLY A 175 -10.10 16.00 -4.09
CA GLY A 175 -8.89 16.56 -3.45
C GLY A 175 -7.81 17.04 -4.42
N LEU A 176 -7.88 16.68 -5.71
CA LEU A 176 -7.03 17.27 -6.74
C LEU A 176 -7.34 18.75 -6.95
N TYR A 177 -6.28 19.54 -7.17
CA TYR A 177 -6.43 20.91 -7.61
C TYR A 177 -7.20 21.00 -8.93
N LYS A 178 -8.01 22.05 -9.09
CA LYS A 178 -8.81 22.30 -10.30
C LYS A 178 -7.97 22.27 -11.59
N TRP A 179 -6.75 22.81 -11.55
CA TRP A 179 -5.84 22.77 -12.70
C TRP A 179 -5.37 21.34 -13.04
N ALA A 180 -5.11 20.51 -12.01
CA ALA A 180 -4.71 19.12 -12.18
C ALA A 180 -5.86 18.30 -12.78
N LYS A 181 -7.09 18.53 -12.31
CA LYS A 181 -8.30 17.95 -12.93
C LYS A 181 -8.42 18.33 -14.40
N ILE A 182 -8.30 19.62 -14.74
CA ILE A 182 -8.41 20.13 -16.12
C ILE A 182 -7.37 19.49 -17.05
N LYS A 183 -6.12 19.32 -16.60
CA LYS A 183 -5.07 18.69 -17.40
C LYS A 183 -5.19 17.18 -17.46
N ALA A 184 -5.67 16.58 -16.39
CA ALA A 184 -5.99 15.17 -16.41
C ALA A 184 -7.09 14.89 -17.44
N VAL A 185 -8.05 15.81 -17.72
CA VAL A 185 -9.28 15.49 -18.51
C VAL A 185 -8.96 14.88 -19.88
N SER A 186 -7.81 15.20 -20.46
CA SER A 186 -7.34 14.60 -21.72
C SER A 186 -6.87 13.14 -21.62
N LEU A 187 -6.86 12.54 -20.43
CA LEU A 187 -6.26 11.24 -20.10
C LEU A 187 -7.29 10.23 -19.58
N ASP A 188 -8.50 10.19 -20.15
CA ASP A 188 -9.58 9.22 -19.81
C ASP A 188 -10.60 9.66 -18.74
N TYR A 189 -11.06 10.92 -18.81
CA TYR A 189 -12.16 11.43 -17.98
C TYR A 189 -13.52 11.35 -18.69
N ASP A 190 -14.49 10.68 -18.09
CA ASP A 190 -15.89 10.75 -18.52
C ASP A 190 -16.59 11.96 -17.87
N SER A 191 -16.80 13.01 -18.65
CA SER A 191 -17.48 14.22 -18.21
C SER A 191 -18.95 14.03 -17.79
N ARG A 192 -19.61 12.94 -18.23
CA ARG A 192 -21.01 12.64 -17.87
C ARG A 192 -21.09 12.05 -16.47
N THR A 193 -20.21 11.11 -16.15
CA THR A 193 -20.17 10.43 -14.84
C THR A 193 -19.26 11.15 -13.84
N LYS A 194 -18.44 12.09 -14.32
CA LYS A 194 -17.41 12.81 -13.55
C LYS A 194 -16.38 11.86 -12.93
N ARG A 195 -15.99 10.83 -13.68
CA ARG A 195 -15.09 9.76 -13.24
C ARG A 195 -13.96 9.53 -14.23
N TRP A 196 -12.85 8.99 -13.75
CA TRP A 196 -11.71 8.51 -14.52
C TRP A 196 -11.86 7.03 -14.88
N GLY A 197 -11.16 6.59 -15.93
CA GLY A 197 -11.10 5.17 -16.32
C GLY A 197 -10.36 4.25 -15.33
N HIS A 198 -9.64 4.81 -14.35
CA HIS A 198 -8.97 4.06 -13.29
C HIS A 198 -8.72 4.94 -12.06
N ILE A 199 -8.53 4.30 -10.89
CA ILE A 199 -8.11 4.99 -9.67
C ILE A 199 -6.61 5.29 -9.74
N TRP A 200 -6.27 6.56 -9.60
CA TRP A 200 -4.88 7.03 -9.51
C TRP A 200 -4.65 7.94 -8.31
N TRP A 201 -5.70 8.19 -7.52
CA TRP A 201 -5.67 9.09 -6.37
C TRP A 201 -5.79 8.31 -5.06
N PRO A 202 -4.95 8.57 -4.04
CA PRO A 202 -4.93 7.82 -2.79
C PRO A 202 -6.28 7.79 -2.06
N GLN A 203 -7.01 8.90 -2.09
CA GLN A 203 -8.28 9.07 -1.39
C GLN A 203 -9.41 8.32 -2.10
N ASP A 204 -9.37 8.26 -3.43
CA ASP A 204 -10.29 7.44 -4.22
C ASP A 204 -10.03 5.95 -3.94
N LEU A 205 -8.76 5.54 -3.82
CA LEU A 205 -8.39 4.18 -3.43
C LEU A 205 -8.90 3.87 -2.01
N LEU A 206 -8.69 4.77 -1.05
CA LEU A 206 -9.18 4.59 0.32
C LEU A 206 -10.70 4.41 0.37
N GLU A 207 -11.45 5.22 -0.38
CA GLU A 207 -12.91 5.10 -0.46
C GLU A 207 -13.35 3.78 -1.10
N SER A 208 -12.67 3.37 -2.17
CA SER A 208 -12.87 2.07 -2.81
C SER A 208 -12.62 0.92 -1.82
N LEU A 209 -11.51 0.98 -1.10
CA LEU A 209 -11.13 -0.03 -0.11
C LEU A 209 -12.15 -0.13 1.03
N ARG A 210 -12.58 1.02 1.56
CA ARG A 210 -13.58 1.12 2.62
C ARG A 210 -14.91 0.54 2.18
N SER A 211 -15.41 0.98 1.04
CA SER A 211 -16.73 0.62 0.54
C SER A 211 -16.82 -0.85 0.13
N GLN A 212 -15.76 -1.38 -0.47
CA GLN A 212 -15.80 -2.73 -1.05
C GLN A 212 -15.29 -3.81 -0.09
N PHE A 213 -14.32 -3.50 0.78
CA PHE A 213 -13.63 -4.53 1.57
C PHE A 213 -13.80 -4.34 3.07
N VAL A 214 -13.59 -3.13 3.59
CA VAL A 214 -13.74 -2.87 5.04
C VAL A 214 -15.19 -3.01 5.47
N ALA A 215 -16.13 -2.39 4.75
CA ALA A 215 -17.57 -2.47 5.05
C ALA A 215 -18.12 -3.90 4.98
N ASN A 216 -17.46 -4.79 4.24
CA ASN A 216 -17.85 -6.19 4.08
C ASN A 216 -17.04 -7.16 4.96
N GLY A 217 -16.18 -6.65 5.86
CA GLY A 217 -15.35 -7.47 6.74
C GLY A 217 -14.27 -8.29 6.03
N LEU A 218 -13.88 -7.90 4.82
CA LEU A 218 -12.82 -8.53 4.02
C LEU A 218 -11.44 -7.90 4.26
N ALA A 219 -11.41 -6.73 4.87
CA ALA A 219 -10.21 -6.02 5.27
C ALA A 219 -10.45 -5.26 6.58
N GLU A 220 -9.37 -4.96 7.30
CA GLU A 220 -9.40 -4.15 8.52
C GLU A 220 -8.78 -2.78 8.27
N GLU A 221 -9.39 -1.71 8.77
CA GLU A 221 -8.81 -0.37 8.73
C GLU A 221 -8.33 0.06 10.12
N THR A 222 -7.11 0.56 10.21
CA THR A 222 -6.60 1.30 11.38
C THR A 222 -6.19 2.71 10.96
N THR A 223 -6.51 3.71 11.79
CA THR A 223 -6.06 5.11 11.61
C THR A 223 -5.01 5.46 12.66
N LEU A 224 -3.90 6.10 12.24
CA LEU A 224 -2.76 6.48 13.08
C LEU A 224 -2.54 7.99 13.16
#